data_AF-A0A257LFQ1-F1
#
_entry.id   AF-A0A257LFQ1-F1
#
_cell.length_a   1.000
_cell.length_b   1.000
_cell.length_c   1.000
_cell.angle_alpha   90.00
_cell.angle_beta   90.00
_cell.angle_gamma   90.00
#
_symmetry.space_group_name_H-M   'P 1'
#
loop_
_entity.id
_entity.type
_entity.pdbx_description
1 polymer ?
#
loop_
_entity_poly.entity_id
_entity_poly.type
_entity_poly.pdbx_seq_one_letter_code
_entity_poly.pdbx_strand_id
1 'polypeptide(L)'
;MARTIRISKSKALNFKKLTFLYLIFIVFFFFSTSGDFVRHFIPLSNTQAELNKRYLEKLTGFDSNLQDELTMKKRALATYEIIHGLNLDYAAFVKETGLKGEKLKEKNFAKKHLFPDKESLALHVNLSEFVLGFPAVFRGGLCTDLGLDISTLTTQNPIRNNFFIETPDGAIGSILCHMETVVLSQTLAYLGQQLDEGKNAFKVIASSDSSFLQGFKDVYYVGEDITFDFFSRDSIAPTVRINQVSMTPNYKGLHYKINWTPTKVGQYELEANIGEDYIRRSFKVIKPSLRFLENEQELAAYIGEPLSLTVDLNGLERIRNLSFTSNGADIENKNGELLITPQVEGRFTIEMRSNGEILDNRSMFARKGQAPEVVLKDVAGQKTEFAKAHCLESLSANWQVVNFNMTLIRPDGTISKTKSRTRFLRNELRSIEASAPAGSTLIFDEIRLLNSNGTSTTMGAPIFIGK
;
A
#
# COMPACT_ATOMS: atom_id res chain seq x y z
N MET A 1 -29.63 -11.12 21.14
CA MET A 1 -28.89 -12.04 22.05
C MET A 1 -28.78 -13.40 21.39
N ALA A 2 -27.57 -13.87 21.09
CA ALA A 2 -27.35 -15.14 20.39
C ALA A 2 -27.66 -16.32 21.31
N ARG A 3 -28.56 -17.22 20.87
CA ARG A 3 -28.89 -18.48 21.58
C ARG A 3 -27.69 -19.42 21.54
N THR A 4 -26.97 -19.54 22.66
CA THR A 4 -25.95 -20.57 22.84
C THR A 4 -26.60 -21.92 23.05
N ILE A 5 -26.36 -22.86 22.12
CA ILE A 5 -26.84 -24.24 22.22
C ILE A 5 -25.94 -24.99 23.21
N ARG A 6 -26.50 -25.44 24.35
CA ARG A 6 -25.78 -26.26 25.33
C ARG A 6 -25.59 -27.68 24.78
N ILE A 7 -24.35 -28.07 24.57
CA ILE A 7 -23.96 -29.43 24.15
C ILE A 7 -23.75 -30.28 25.41
N SER A 8 -24.22 -31.54 25.42
CA SER A 8 -24.01 -32.45 26.55
C SER A 8 -22.52 -32.74 26.76
N LYS A 9 -22.11 -32.96 28.01
CA LYS A 9 -20.70 -33.28 28.36
C LYS A 9 -20.16 -34.47 27.57
N SER A 10 -21.00 -35.48 27.28
CA SER A 10 -20.62 -36.66 26.47
C SER A 10 -20.33 -36.29 25.01
N LYS A 11 -21.15 -35.43 24.39
CA LYS A 11 -20.93 -34.94 23.03
C LYS A 11 -19.72 -34.01 22.95
N ALA A 12 -19.48 -33.17 23.95
CA ALA A 12 -18.29 -32.32 24.01
C ALA A 12 -16.99 -33.15 24.16
N LEU A 13 -17.02 -34.25 24.93
CA LEU A 13 -15.90 -35.17 25.07
C LEU A 13 -15.60 -35.91 23.76
N ASN A 14 -16.64 -36.36 23.05
CA ASN A 14 -16.49 -36.96 21.73
C ASN A 14 -15.96 -35.96 20.70
N PHE A 15 -16.42 -34.72 20.72
CA PHE A 15 -15.91 -33.68 19.83
C PHE A 15 -14.42 -33.42 20.08
N LYS A 16 -14.00 -33.27 21.35
CA LYS A 16 -12.58 -33.11 21.71
C LYS A 16 -11.72 -34.30 21.29
N LYS A 17 -12.20 -35.54 21.47
CA LYS A 17 -11.50 -36.76 21.02
C LYS A 17 -11.37 -36.79 19.50
N LEU A 18 -12.42 -36.40 18.77
CA LEU A 18 -12.41 -36.32 17.31
C LEU A 18 -11.42 -35.25 16.81
N THR A 19 -11.42 -34.07 17.42
CA THR A 19 -10.48 -32.98 17.11
C THR A 19 -9.03 -33.38 17.39
N PHE A 20 -8.79 -34.12 18.48
CA PHE A 20 -7.45 -34.65 18.80
C PHE A 20 -6.99 -35.70 17.79
N LEU A 21 -7.87 -36.63 17.39
CA LEU A 21 -7.55 -37.61 16.35
C LEU A 21 -7.28 -36.94 14.99
N TYR A 22 -8.03 -35.88 14.65
CA TYR A 22 -7.78 -35.08 13.46
C TYR A 22 -6.44 -34.36 13.52
N LEU A 23 -6.06 -33.82 14.67
CA LEU A 23 -4.74 -33.19 14.87
C LEU A 23 -3.61 -34.20 14.68
N ILE A 24 -3.74 -35.39 15.27
CA ILE A 24 -2.78 -36.49 15.08
C ILE A 24 -2.71 -36.87 13.60
N PHE A 25 -3.85 -37.02 12.93
CA PHE A 25 -3.89 -37.35 11.51
C PHE A 25 -3.22 -36.27 10.64
N ILE A 26 -3.42 -34.98 10.93
CA ILE A 26 -2.76 -33.88 10.23
C ILE A 26 -1.24 -33.92 10.47
N VAL A 27 -0.79 -34.15 11.70
CA VAL A 27 0.64 -34.26 12.02
C VAL A 27 1.28 -35.45 11.31
N PHE A 28 0.65 -36.64 11.35
CA PHE A 28 1.13 -37.81 10.61
C PHE A 28 1.05 -37.64 9.10
N PHE A 29 0.03 -36.96 8.58
CA PHE A 29 -0.10 -36.63 7.16
C PHE A 29 1.01 -35.67 6.70
N PHE A 30 1.35 -34.66 7.50
CA PHE A 30 2.49 -33.76 7.24
C PHE A 30 3.81 -34.52 7.27
N PHE A 31 4.02 -35.42 8.24
CA PHE A 31 5.24 -36.24 8.30
C PHE A 31 5.30 -37.34 7.23
N SER A 32 4.16 -37.83 6.72
CA SER A 32 4.12 -38.78 5.60
C SER A 32 4.21 -38.09 4.23
N THR A 33 3.83 -36.81 4.12
CA THR A 33 3.95 -36.00 2.89
C THR A 33 5.28 -35.25 2.78
N SER A 34 6.09 -35.16 3.85
CA SER A 34 7.48 -34.69 3.81
C SER A 34 8.44 -35.57 2.99
N GLY A 35 7.95 -36.52 2.21
CA GLY A 35 8.76 -37.29 1.25
C GLY A 35 9.26 -36.50 0.04
N ASP A 36 8.68 -35.35 -0.29
CA ASP A 36 8.96 -34.64 -1.57
C ASP A 36 9.59 -33.24 -1.41
N PHE A 37 10.08 -32.86 -0.22
CA PHE A 37 10.63 -31.52 0.02
C PHE A 37 11.74 -31.13 -0.96
N VAL A 38 12.54 -32.11 -1.40
CA VAL A 38 13.65 -31.88 -2.33
C VAL A 38 13.15 -31.49 -3.74
N ARG A 39 11.91 -31.84 -4.11
CA ARG A 39 11.35 -31.49 -5.43
C ARG A 39 11.17 -30.00 -5.64
N HIS A 40 11.02 -29.22 -4.55
CA HIS A 40 10.84 -27.78 -4.64
C HIS A 40 12.12 -27.03 -5.06
N PHE A 41 13.30 -27.63 -4.88
CA PHE A 41 14.57 -27.03 -5.29
C PHE A 41 14.76 -26.99 -6.81
N ILE A 42 14.13 -27.90 -7.57
CA ILE A 42 14.28 -27.96 -9.04
C ILE A 42 13.61 -26.75 -9.73
N PRO A 43 12.34 -26.40 -9.45
CA PRO A 43 11.75 -25.16 -9.99
C PRO A 43 12.48 -23.90 -9.52
N LEU A 44 13.01 -23.89 -8.30
CA LEU A 44 13.78 -22.79 -7.74
C LEU A 44 15.09 -22.59 -8.52
N SER A 45 15.86 -23.67 -8.74
CA SER A 45 17.11 -23.60 -9.51
C SER A 45 16.86 -23.12 -10.94
N ASN A 46 15.77 -23.56 -11.59
CA ASN A 46 15.41 -23.08 -12.93
C ASN A 46 15.12 -21.58 -12.96
N THR A 47 14.45 -21.07 -11.93
CA THR A 47 14.13 -19.65 -11.83
C THR A 47 15.38 -18.82 -11.53
N GLN A 48 16.27 -19.31 -10.66
CA GLN A 48 17.56 -18.69 -10.37
C GLN A 48 18.48 -18.69 -11.61
N ALA A 49 18.51 -19.79 -12.38
CA ALA A 49 19.30 -19.87 -13.60
C ALA A 49 18.89 -18.82 -14.66
N GLU A 50 17.58 -18.59 -14.82
CA GLU A 50 17.08 -17.54 -15.73
C GLU A 50 17.45 -16.13 -15.22
N LEU A 51 17.43 -15.91 -13.90
CA LEU A 51 17.90 -14.66 -13.30
C LEU A 51 19.41 -14.47 -13.53
N ASN A 52 20.20 -15.52 -13.30
CA ASN A 52 21.64 -15.50 -13.48
C ASN A 52 22.02 -15.21 -14.93
N LYS A 53 21.28 -15.74 -15.91
CA LYS A 53 21.48 -15.42 -17.32
C LYS A 53 21.38 -13.92 -17.59
N ARG A 54 20.37 -13.26 -17.03
CA ARG A 54 20.16 -11.80 -17.19
C ARG A 54 21.25 -11.00 -16.50
N TYR A 55 21.67 -11.40 -15.30
CA TYR A 55 22.77 -10.74 -14.61
C TYR A 55 24.11 -10.95 -15.33
N LEU A 56 24.35 -12.12 -15.91
CA LEU A 56 25.52 -12.40 -16.72
C LEU A 56 25.53 -11.53 -17.98
N GLU A 57 24.41 -11.41 -18.70
CA GLU A 57 24.28 -10.52 -19.86
C GLU A 57 24.57 -9.05 -19.49
N LYS A 58 24.07 -8.59 -18.34
CA LYS A 58 24.38 -7.24 -17.83
C LYS A 58 25.86 -7.07 -17.48
N LEU A 59 26.45 -8.03 -16.76
CA LEU A 59 27.84 -7.94 -16.31
C LEU A 59 28.81 -8.05 -17.50
N THR A 60 28.52 -8.91 -18.47
CA THR A 60 29.32 -9.04 -19.69
C THR A 60 29.27 -7.77 -20.53
N GLY A 61 28.10 -7.14 -20.66
CA GLY A 61 27.92 -5.86 -21.34
C GLY A 61 28.45 -4.63 -20.59
N PHE A 62 28.78 -4.75 -19.30
CA PHE A 62 29.34 -3.65 -18.51
C PHE A 62 30.75 -3.27 -18.97
N ASP A 63 31.01 -1.98 -19.17
CA ASP A 63 32.33 -1.45 -19.48
C ASP A 63 32.67 -0.28 -18.56
N SER A 64 33.95 -0.09 -18.26
CA SER A 64 34.43 0.95 -17.36
C SER A 64 35.88 1.34 -17.67
N ASN A 65 36.20 2.61 -17.42
CA ASN A 65 37.56 3.13 -17.50
C ASN A 65 38.36 2.94 -16.20
N LEU A 66 37.73 2.43 -15.14
CA LEU A 66 38.36 2.21 -13.85
C LEU A 66 38.94 0.79 -13.76
N GLN A 67 40.25 0.70 -13.52
CA GLN A 67 40.98 -0.57 -13.49
C GLN A 67 40.47 -1.52 -12.38
N ASP A 68 40.05 -0.98 -11.23
CA ASP A 68 39.51 -1.75 -10.12
C ASP A 68 38.16 -2.39 -10.47
N GLU A 69 37.30 -1.68 -11.20
CA GLU A 69 36.00 -2.18 -11.66
C GLU A 69 36.16 -3.29 -12.71
N LEU A 70 37.09 -3.12 -13.66
CA LEU A 70 37.44 -4.15 -14.64
C LEU A 70 38.06 -5.39 -13.97
N THR A 71 38.85 -5.19 -12.91
CA THR A 71 39.44 -6.28 -12.12
C THR A 71 38.36 -7.05 -11.36
N MET A 72 37.39 -6.34 -10.78
CA MET A 72 36.26 -6.95 -10.09
C MET A 72 35.36 -7.75 -11.06
N LYS A 73 35.06 -7.20 -12.24
CA LYS A 73 34.34 -7.90 -13.32
C LYS A 73 35.06 -9.20 -13.72
N LYS A 74 36.38 -9.15 -13.95
CA LYS A 74 37.17 -10.35 -14.32
C LYS A 74 37.12 -11.43 -13.25
N ARG A 75 37.28 -11.06 -11.97
CA ARG A 75 37.18 -12.01 -10.84
C ARG A 75 35.81 -12.65 -10.74
N ALA A 76 34.75 -11.85 -10.89
CA ALA A 76 33.37 -12.34 -10.87
C ALA A 76 33.09 -13.33 -12.01
N LEU A 77 33.54 -13.03 -13.23
CA LEU A 77 33.37 -13.92 -14.38
C LEU A 77 34.15 -15.24 -14.21
N ALA A 78 35.40 -15.18 -13.75
CA ALA A 78 36.19 -16.38 -13.48
C ALA A 78 35.55 -17.27 -12.40
N THR A 79 35.01 -16.64 -11.33
CA THR A 79 34.31 -17.35 -10.26
C THR A 79 33.00 -17.97 -10.76
N TYR A 80 32.24 -17.22 -11.57
CA TYR A 80 31.02 -17.71 -12.22
C TYR A 80 31.30 -18.92 -13.12
N GLU A 81 32.35 -18.89 -13.94
CA GLU A 81 32.69 -20.00 -14.85
C GLU A 81 32.94 -21.31 -14.11
N ILE A 82 33.56 -21.27 -12.93
CA ILE A 82 33.82 -22.46 -12.10
C ILE A 82 32.52 -23.02 -11.53
N ILE A 83 31.65 -22.16 -10.98
CA ILE A 83 30.36 -22.59 -10.44
C ILE A 83 29.47 -23.12 -11.56
N HIS A 84 29.49 -22.44 -12.72
CA HIS A 84 28.72 -22.84 -13.89
C HIS A 84 29.19 -24.19 -14.45
N GLY A 85 30.49 -24.44 -14.47
CA GLY A 85 31.05 -25.76 -14.81
C GLY A 85 30.48 -26.87 -13.94
N LEU A 86 30.47 -26.67 -12.62
CA LEU A 86 29.87 -27.62 -11.67
C LEU A 86 28.35 -27.81 -11.90
N ASN A 87 27.65 -26.74 -12.29
CA ASN A 87 26.24 -26.82 -12.66
C ASN A 87 26.00 -27.64 -13.93
N LEU A 88 26.89 -27.54 -14.92
CA LEU A 88 26.85 -28.36 -16.14
C LEU A 88 27.13 -29.84 -15.82
N ASP A 89 28.10 -30.12 -14.95
CA ASP A 89 28.41 -31.46 -14.47
C ASP A 89 27.22 -32.06 -13.70
N TYR A 90 26.55 -31.26 -12.86
CA TYR A 90 25.34 -31.65 -12.18
C TYR A 90 24.20 -31.96 -13.16
N ALA A 91 24.00 -31.12 -14.19
CA ALA A 91 22.99 -31.38 -15.22
C ALA A 91 23.29 -32.68 -15.99
N ALA A 92 24.56 -32.97 -16.28
CA ALA A 92 24.99 -34.22 -16.90
C ALA A 92 24.72 -35.42 -15.99
N PHE A 93 25.03 -35.32 -14.70
CA PHE A 93 24.74 -36.34 -13.69
C PHE A 93 23.23 -36.62 -13.57
N VAL A 94 22.38 -35.58 -13.55
CA VAL A 94 20.91 -35.71 -13.51
C VAL A 94 20.41 -36.49 -14.72
N LYS A 95 20.97 -36.21 -15.91
CA LYS A 95 20.62 -36.87 -17.17
C LYS A 95 21.08 -38.33 -17.21
N GLU A 96 22.29 -38.62 -16.73
CA GLU A 96 22.88 -39.98 -16.71
C GLU A 96 22.15 -40.89 -15.71
N THR A 97 21.85 -40.38 -14.51
CA THR A 97 21.28 -41.18 -13.41
C THR A 97 19.75 -41.24 -13.40
N GLY A 98 19.10 -40.38 -14.18
CA GLY A 98 17.64 -40.23 -14.19
C GLY A 98 17.11 -39.78 -12.84
N LEU A 99 17.74 -38.78 -12.23
CA LEU A 99 17.49 -38.32 -10.86
C LEU A 99 16.02 -37.87 -10.66
N LYS A 100 15.20 -38.72 -10.01
CA LYS A 100 13.77 -38.49 -9.75
C LYS A 100 13.32 -39.22 -8.48
N GLY A 101 12.23 -38.74 -7.86
CA GLY A 101 11.60 -39.39 -6.70
C GLY A 101 12.55 -39.49 -5.51
N GLU A 102 12.62 -40.68 -4.89
CA GLU A 102 13.48 -40.93 -3.73
C GLU A 102 14.97 -40.73 -4.02
N LYS A 103 15.42 -40.90 -5.28
CA LYS A 103 16.82 -40.66 -5.67
C LYS A 103 17.27 -39.22 -5.44
N LEU A 104 16.36 -38.26 -5.39
CA LEU A 104 16.68 -36.86 -5.07
C LEU A 104 17.23 -36.68 -3.65
N LYS A 105 16.95 -37.61 -2.74
CA LYS A 105 17.41 -37.60 -1.35
C LYS A 105 18.78 -38.26 -1.17
N GLU A 106 19.27 -38.95 -2.20
CA GLU A 106 20.60 -39.52 -2.21
C GLU A 106 21.66 -38.41 -2.21
N LYS A 107 22.92 -38.78 -1.97
CA LYS A 107 24.02 -37.82 -1.73
C LYS A 107 25.22 -38.18 -2.61
N ASN A 108 24.96 -38.58 -3.84
CA ASN A 108 25.93 -39.23 -4.71
C ASN A 108 26.73 -38.20 -5.53
N PHE A 109 26.11 -37.10 -5.93
CA PHE A 109 26.77 -36.09 -6.74
C PHE A 109 27.92 -35.43 -5.97
N ALA A 110 27.63 -34.90 -4.77
CA ALA A 110 28.64 -34.24 -3.94
C ALA A 110 29.80 -35.19 -3.61
N LYS A 111 29.50 -36.48 -3.37
CA LYS A 111 30.54 -37.50 -3.12
C LYS A 111 31.46 -37.76 -4.30
N LYS A 112 30.91 -37.78 -5.52
CA LYS A 112 31.64 -38.17 -6.72
C LYS A 112 32.35 -37.00 -7.39
N HIS A 113 31.76 -35.81 -7.34
CA HIS A 113 32.23 -34.64 -8.08
C HIS A 113 32.79 -33.55 -7.16
N LEU A 114 32.22 -33.30 -5.98
CA LEU A 114 32.69 -32.21 -5.10
C LEU A 114 33.70 -32.65 -4.03
N PHE A 115 33.68 -33.90 -3.58
CA PHE A 115 34.62 -34.42 -2.59
C PHE A 115 36.01 -34.83 -3.09
N PRO A 116 36.29 -34.97 -4.40
CA PRO A 116 37.66 -34.86 -4.89
C PRO A 116 38.22 -33.48 -4.51
N ASP A 117 39.30 -33.45 -3.71
CA ASP A 117 39.82 -32.23 -3.11
C ASP A 117 40.15 -31.13 -4.14
N LYS A 118 40.44 -31.50 -5.40
CA LYS A 118 40.82 -30.56 -6.46
C LYS A 118 39.68 -29.60 -6.85
N GLU A 119 38.46 -30.09 -7.02
CA GLU A 119 37.32 -29.28 -7.49
C GLU A 119 36.75 -28.41 -6.37
N SER A 120 36.61 -28.97 -5.17
CA SER A 120 36.23 -28.17 -3.99
C SER A 120 37.28 -27.13 -3.61
N LEU A 121 38.58 -27.42 -3.78
CA LEU A 121 39.64 -26.44 -3.57
C LEU A 121 39.59 -25.33 -4.61
N ALA A 122 39.40 -25.66 -5.89
CA ALA A 122 39.28 -24.67 -6.96
C ALA A 122 38.09 -23.72 -6.71
N LEU A 123 36.94 -24.28 -6.32
CA LEU A 123 35.75 -23.51 -5.94
C LEU A 123 36.05 -22.58 -4.75
N HIS A 124 36.66 -23.11 -3.69
CA HIS A 124 37.00 -22.35 -2.50
C HIS A 124 37.99 -21.21 -2.77
N VAL A 125 39.06 -21.47 -3.52
CA VAL A 125 40.05 -20.45 -3.88
C VAL A 125 39.39 -19.31 -4.63
N ASN A 126 38.57 -19.60 -5.64
CA ASN A 126 37.96 -18.55 -6.46
C ASN A 126 36.90 -17.76 -5.69
N LEU A 127 36.07 -18.41 -4.87
CA LEU A 127 35.13 -17.71 -4.00
C LEU A 127 35.86 -16.82 -2.98
N SER A 128 36.99 -17.28 -2.45
CA SER A 128 37.77 -16.51 -1.48
C SER A 128 38.46 -15.30 -2.15
N GLU A 129 39.04 -15.48 -3.33
CA GLU A 129 39.60 -14.38 -4.12
C GLU A 129 38.53 -13.36 -4.55
N PHE A 130 37.34 -13.84 -4.89
CA PHE A 130 36.17 -13.00 -5.16
C PHE A 130 35.81 -12.13 -3.96
N VAL A 131 35.63 -12.73 -2.78
CA VAL A 131 35.31 -12.00 -1.55
C VAL A 131 36.41 -11.01 -1.18
N LEU A 132 37.68 -11.39 -1.32
CA LEU A 132 38.82 -10.50 -1.06
C LEU A 132 38.89 -9.31 -2.01
N GLY A 133 38.22 -9.38 -3.18
CA GLY A 133 38.05 -8.25 -4.11
C GLY A 133 37.17 -7.13 -3.56
N PHE A 134 36.31 -7.40 -2.58
CA PHE A 134 35.47 -6.37 -1.97
C PHE A 134 36.20 -5.66 -0.81
N PRO A 135 35.79 -4.41 -0.48
CA PRO A 135 36.21 -3.74 0.75
C PRO A 135 35.87 -4.58 1.99
N ALA A 136 36.73 -4.53 3.02
CA ALA A 136 36.63 -5.38 4.21
C ALA A 136 35.24 -5.37 4.87
N VAL A 137 34.55 -4.22 4.84
CA VAL A 137 33.21 -4.03 5.43
C VAL A 137 32.14 -4.91 4.77
N PHE A 138 32.30 -5.30 3.50
CA PHE A 138 31.32 -6.12 2.79
C PHE A 138 31.60 -7.63 2.85
N ARG A 139 32.80 -8.03 3.31
CA ARG A 139 33.25 -9.42 3.23
C ARG A 139 32.46 -10.37 4.12
N GLY A 140 32.06 -9.91 5.32
CA GLY A 140 31.32 -10.74 6.27
C GLY A 140 30.01 -11.27 5.71
N GLY A 141 29.18 -10.38 5.13
CA GLY A 141 27.91 -10.77 4.50
C GLY A 141 28.11 -11.72 3.31
N LEU A 142 29.11 -11.44 2.46
CA LEU A 142 29.44 -12.31 1.33
C LEU A 142 29.94 -13.69 1.76
N CYS A 143 30.74 -13.75 2.84
CA CYS A 143 31.16 -15.02 3.43
C CYS A 143 29.96 -15.83 3.88
N THR A 144 28.99 -15.23 4.57
CA THR A 144 27.76 -15.90 5.00
C THR A 144 26.96 -16.43 3.81
N ASP A 145 26.73 -15.61 2.79
CA ASP A 145 25.93 -15.98 1.61
C ASP A 145 26.60 -17.08 0.77
N LEU A 146 27.94 -17.18 0.83
CA LEU A 146 28.77 -18.16 0.12
C LEU A 146 29.30 -19.29 1.01
N GLY A 147 28.83 -19.38 2.27
CA GLY A 147 29.20 -20.45 3.21
C GLY A 147 30.70 -20.53 3.48
N LEU A 148 31.38 -19.38 3.46
CA LEU A 148 32.78 -19.21 3.82
C LEU A 148 32.90 -18.71 5.26
N ASP A 149 34.08 -18.88 5.83
CA ASP A 149 34.47 -18.28 7.10
C ASP A 149 35.52 -17.20 6.84
N ILE A 150 35.21 -15.97 7.22
CA ILE A 150 36.09 -14.80 7.02
C ILE A 150 37.45 -14.97 7.71
N SER A 151 37.49 -15.68 8.85
CA SER A 151 38.69 -15.91 9.64
C SER A 151 39.63 -16.95 9.01
N THR A 152 39.11 -17.80 8.12
CA THR A 152 39.87 -18.89 7.50
C THR A 152 39.83 -18.88 5.97
N LEU A 153 39.49 -17.75 5.35
CA LEU A 153 39.31 -17.58 3.89
C LEU A 153 40.44 -18.16 3.02
N THR A 154 41.68 -18.22 3.53
CA THR A 154 42.85 -18.68 2.77
C THR A 154 43.47 -19.97 3.29
N THR A 155 42.94 -20.51 4.40
CA THR A 155 43.63 -21.56 5.18
C THR A 155 42.78 -22.81 5.38
N GLN A 156 41.45 -22.71 5.31
CA GLN A 156 40.54 -23.85 5.43
C GLN A 156 39.46 -23.78 4.36
N ASN A 157 39.03 -24.93 3.85
CA ASN A 157 37.92 -25.04 2.92
C ASN A 157 36.62 -25.45 3.66
N PRO A 158 35.84 -24.50 4.20
CA PRO A 158 34.62 -24.81 4.93
C PRO A 158 33.45 -25.14 4.01
N ILE A 159 33.51 -24.82 2.71
CA ILE A 159 32.40 -24.95 1.75
C ILE A 159 31.90 -26.40 1.70
N ARG A 160 32.85 -27.35 1.72
CA ARG A 160 32.52 -28.77 1.76
C ARG A 160 31.62 -29.11 2.95
N ASN A 161 31.95 -28.61 4.14
CA ASN A 161 31.20 -28.90 5.37
C ASN A 161 29.93 -28.08 5.50
N ASN A 162 29.91 -26.87 4.94
CA ASN A 162 28.79 -25.95 5.09
C ASN A 162 27.66 -26.22 4.09
N PHE A 163 27.98 -26.64 2.85
CA PHE A 163 26.98 -26.76 1.79
C PHE A 163 26.85 -28.12 1.13
N PHE A 164 27.86 -28.99 1.20
CA PHE A 164 27.88 -30.19 0.37
C PHE A 164 27.94 -31.49 1.16
N ILE A 165 28.42 -31.43 2.41
CA ILE A 165 28.32 -32.56 3.32
C ILE A 165 26.84 -32.83 3.58
N GLU A 166 26.47 -34.10 3.52
CA GLU A 166 25.12 -34.55 3.81
C GLU A 166 24.00 -34.01 2.92
N THR A 167 24.31 -33.25 1.87
CA THR A 167 23.32 -32.52 1.08
C THR A 167 22.63 -33.44 0.05
N PRO A 168 21.29 -33.44 -0.01
CA PRO A 168 20.54 -34.18 -1.03
C PRO A 168 20.89 -33.73 -2.46
N ASP A 169 21.02 -34.69 -3.38
CA ASP A 169 21.35 -34.44 -4.78
C ASP A 169 20.38 -33.42 -5.40
N GLY A 170 19.07 -33.52 -5.08
CA GLY A 170 18.09 -32.59 -5.63
C GLY A 170 18.18 -31.14 -5.13
N ALA A 171 18.97 -30.85 -4.08
CA ALA A 171 19.24 -29.49 -3.60
C ALA A 171 20.49 -28.86 -4.24
N ILE A 172 21.41 -29.68 -4.80
CA ILE A 172 22.70 -29.23 -5.32
C ILE A 172 22.55 -28.15 -6.39
N GLY A 173 21.66 -28.36 -7.36
CA GLY A 173 21.45 -27.38 -8.43
C GLY A 173 20.98 -26.02 -7.90
N SER A 174 20.19 -25.99 -6.83
CA SER A 174 19.76 -24.73 -6.22
C SER A 174 20.90 -24.03 -5.45
N ILE A 175 21.78 -24.79 -4.79
CA ILE A 175 22.95 -24.23 -4.10
C ILE A 175 23.93 -23.60 -5.11
N LEU A 176 24.25 -24.31 -6.19
CA LEU A 176 25.15 -23.81 -7.22
C LEU A 176 24.55 -22.60 -7.95
N CYS A 177 23.27 -22.63 -8.31
CA CYS A 177 22.59 -21.46 -8.87
C CYS A 177 22.53 -20.28 -7.89
N HIS A 178 22.38 -20.51 -6.59
CA HIS A 178 22.44 -19.46 -5.57
C HIS A 178 23.83 -18.82 -5.52
N MET A 179 24.90 -19.62 -5.52
CA MET A 179 26.27 -19.09 -5.54
C MET A 179 26.53 -18.22 -6.78
N GLU A 180 26.08 -18.64 -7.97
CA GLU A 180 26.11 -17.80 -9.18
C GLU A 180 25.33 -16.50 -8.98
N THR A 181 24.13 -16.55 -8.39
CA THR A 181 23.30 -15.37 -8.12
C THR A 181 24.04 -14.38 -7.22
N VAL A 182 24.64 -14.86 -6.13
CA VAL A 182 25.40 -14.02 -5.19
C VAL A 182 26.59 -13.37 -5.89
N VAL A 183 27.39 -14.15 -6.63
CA VAL A 183 28.56 -13.62 -7.36
C VAL A 183 28.14 -12.52 -8.34
N LEU A 184 27.12 -12.77 -9.16
CA LEU A 184 26.68 -11.85 -10.21
C LEU A 184 25.99 -10.60 -9.63
N SER A 185 25.04 -10.78 -8.72
CA SER A 185 24.26 -9.67 -8.15
C SER A 185 25.11 -8.73 -7.31
N GLN A 186 26.01 -9.27 -6.48
CA GLN A 186 26.87 -8.46 -5.61
C GLN A 186 27.92 -7.70 -6.43
N THR A 187 28.42 -8.30 -7.52
CA THR A 187 29.31 -7.61 -8.45
C THR A 187 28.59 -6.46 -9.14
N LEU A 188 27.40 -6.70 -9.70
CA LEU A 188 26.61 -5.65 -10.35
C LEU A 188 26.24 -4.52 -9.38
N ALA A 189 25.86 -4.86 -8.15
CA ALA A 189 25.59 -3.87 -7.10
C ALA A 189 26.83 -3.04 -6.75
N TYR A 190 28.00 -3.68 -6.65
CA TYR A 190 29.28 -3.00 -6.42
C TYR A 190 29.65 -2.06 -7.56
N LEU A 191 29.37 -2.46 -8.81
CA LEU A 191 29.57 -1.66 -10.02
C LEU A 191 28.48 -0.60 -10.25
N GLY A 192 27.58 -0.39 -9.27
CA GLY A 192 26.52 0.62 -9.34
C GLY A 192 25.43 0.34 -10.39
N GLN A 193 25.32 -0.89 -10.89
CA GLN A 193 24.31 -1.26 -11.88
C GLN A 193 22.95 -1.49 -11.21
N GLN A 194 21.88 -0.99 -11.85
CA GLN A 194 20.51 -1.29 -11.41
C GLN A 194 20.18 -2.76 -11.69
N LEU A 195 19.92 -3.49 -10.62
CA LEU A 195 19.33 -4.81 -10.68
C LEU A 195 17.83 -4.64 -10.94
N ASP A 196 17.38 -5.05 -12.13
CA ASP A 196 15.96 -5.20 -12.43
C ASP A 196 15.47 -6.46 -11.73
N GLU A 197 15.42 -6.40 -10.40
CA GLU A 197 14.76 -7.43 -9.62
C GLU A 197 13.27 -7.32 -9.95
N GLY A 198 12.80 -8.23 -10.81
CA GLY A 198 11.37 -8.44 -11.00
C GLY A 198 10.72 -8.53 -9.62
N LYS A 199 9.54 -7.94 -9.47
CA LYS A 199 8.79 -7.72 -8.21
C LYS A 199 8.61 -8.94 -7.28
N ASN A 200 9.13 -10.12 -7.63
CA ASN A 200 9.10 -11.37 -6.87
C ASN A 200 10.46 -12.11 -6.85
N ALA A 201 11.61 -11.42 -6.84
CA ALA A 201 12.88 -12.09 -6.59
C ALA A 201 12.92 -12.57 -5.12
N PHE A 202 13.19 -13.87 -4.94
CA PHE A 202 13.11 -14.60 -3.69
C PHE A 202 13.98 -13.95 -2.60
N LYS A 203 13.33 -13.15 -1.75
CA LYS A 203 13.81 -12.83 -0.41
C LYS A 203 13.68 -14.13 0.39
N VAL A 204 14.67 -15.02 0.31
CA VAL A 204 14.88 -16.03 1.35
C VAL A 204 15.23 -15.22 2.59
N ILE A 205 14.19 -14.87 3.33
CA ILE A 205 14.32 -14.46 4.71
C ILE A 205 14.86 -15.72 5.39
N ALA A 206 16.16 -15.71 5.70
CA ALA A 206 16.73 -16.60 6.71
C ALA A 206 16.04 -16.26 8.04
N SER A 207 14.84 -16.82 8.20
CA SER A 207 14.09 -16.89 9.42
C SER A 207 14.74 -17.97 10.28
N SER A 208 15.90 -17.68 10.85
CA SER A 208 16.35 -18.41 12.03
C SER A 208 17.24 -17.63 12.98
N ASP A 209 18.08 -16.67 12.54
CA ASP A 209 19.04 -16.07 13.50
C ASP A 209 19.21 -14.54 13.50
N SER A 210 18.65 -13.78 12.56
CA SER A 210 18.69 -12.31 12.71
C SER A 210 17.62 -11.86 13.71
N SER A 211 18.08 -11.27 14.81
CA SER A 211 17.35 -10.60 15.90
C SER A 211 16.60 -9.33 15.44
N PHE A 212 15.85 -9.45 14.35
CA PHE A 212 15.03 -8.40 13.77
C PHE A 212 13.55 -8.80 13.83
N LEU A 213 12.89 -8.49 14.95
CA LEU A 213 11.46 -8.73 15.14
C LEU A 213 10.63 -7.54 14.63
N GLN A 214 10.57 -7.33 13.32
CA GLN A 214 9.44 -6.58 12.75
C GLN A 214 9.18 -6.83 11.27
N GLY A 215 7.90 -6.81 10.90
CA GLY A 215 7.41 -6.75 9.53
C GLY A 215 7.77 -5.41 8.89
N PHE A 216 9.00 -5.33 8.39
CA PHE A 216 9.50 -4.20 7.61
C PHE A 216 8.59 -4.00 6.39
N LYS A 217 7.98 -2.83 6.26
CA LYS A 217 7.30 -2.45 5.03
C LYS A 217 8.35 -2.06 4.00
N ASP A 218 8.13 -2.40 2.74
CA ASP A 218 8.97 -1.91 1.64
C ASP A 218 8.62 -0.45 1.26
N VAL A 219 7.45 0.04 1.72
CA VAL A 219 6.93 1.39 1.45
C VAL A 219 6.38 2.04 2.73
N TYR A 220 6.78 3.29 2.95
CA TYR A 220 6.30 4.16 4.04
C TYR A 220 5.82 5.51 3.47
N TYR A 221 5.06 6.26 4.26
CA TYR A 221 4.62 7.60 3.89
C TYR A 221 5.47 8.71 4.52
N VAL A 222 5.58 9.84 3.83
CA VAL A 222 6.12 11.07 4.45
C VAL A 222 5.28 11.44 5.68
N GLY A 223 5.93 11.73 6.80
CA GLY A 223 5.27 12.04 8.08
C GLY A 223 4.81 10.82 8.89
N GLU A 224 4.99 9.59 8.38
CA GLU A 224 4.72 8.35 9.13
C GLU A 224 5.76 8.16 10.24
N ASP A 225 5.31 7.85 11.45
CA ASP A 225 6.24 7.41 12.50
C ASP A 225 6.69 5.98 12.26
N ILE A 226 7.99 5.82 12.09
CA ILE A 226 8.63 4.53 11.91
C ILE A 226 9.43 4.21 13.17
N THR A 227 9.06 3.13 13.84
CA THR A 227 9.83 2.57 14.95
C THR A 227 10.62 1.38 14.42
N PHE A 228 11.93 1.44 14.51
CA PHE A 228 12.82 0.29 14.31
C PHE A 228 13.18 -0.29 15.68
N ASP A 229 12.93 -1.58 15.88
CA ASP A 229 13.21 -2.31 17.12
C ASP A 229 14.32 -3.33 16.86
N PHE A 230 15.43 -3.18 17.56
CA PHE A 230 16.60 -4.04 17.43
C PHE A 230 16.80 -4.82 18.73
N PHE A 231 16.90 -6.13 18.61
CA PHE A 231 17.18 -6.99 19.76
C PHE A 231 18.67 -7.35 19.81
N SER A 232 19.28 -7.21 20.99
CA SER A 232 20.66 -7.62 21.23
C SER A 232 20.72 -8.53 22.45
N ARG A 233 21.08 -9.81 22.24
CA ARG A 233 21.23 -10.80 23.32
C ARG A 233 22.32 -10.39 24.30
N ASP A 234 23.41 -9.84 23.79
CA ASP A 234 24.59 -9.46 24.56
C ASP A 234 24.55 -8.02 25.06
N SER A 235 23.38 -7.37 24.97
CA SER A 235 23.19 -5.95 25.35
C SER A 235 24.14 -4.99 24.60
N ILE A 236 24.61 -5.35 23.42
CA ILE A 236 25.44 -4.49 22.57
C ILE A 236 24.54 -3.47 21.86
N ALA A 237 24.88 -2.18 21.97
CA ALA A 237 24.13 -1.11 21.33
C ALA A 237 24.30 -1.15 19.80
N PRO A 238 23.21 -1.10 19.01
CA PRO A 238 23.31 -1.04 17.58
C PRO A 238 23.89 0.31 17.13
N THR A 239 24.77 0.29 16.13
CA THR A 239 25.05 1.49 15.34
C THR A 239 24.06 1.51 14.18
N VAL A 240 23.22 2.54 14.07
CA VAL A 240 22.19 2.62 13.02
C VAL A 240 22.37 3.88 12.19
N ARG A 241 22.23 3.75 10.87
CA ARG A 241 22.24 4.85 9.91
C ARG A 241 21.04 4.77 8.99
N ILE A 242 20.44 5.91 8.68
CA ILE A 242 19.44 6.04 7.62
C ILE A 242 19.97 7.03 6.60
N ASN A 243 20.19 6.60 5.36
CA ASN A 243 20.87 7.38 4.31
C ASN A 243 22.17 8.03 4.81
N GLN A 244 23.03 7.23 5.44
CA GLN A 244 24.30 7.65 6.04
C GLN A 244 24.21 8.58 7.26
N VAL A 245 23.00 9.02 7.65
CA VAL A 245 22.79 9.82 8.87
C VAL A 245 22.72 8.90 10.08
N SER A 246 23.61 9.09 11.05
CA SER A 246 23.65 8.26 12.26
C SER A 246 22.47 8.57 13.18
N MET A 247 21.82 7.50 13.63
CA MET A 247 20.65 7.54 14.50
C MET A 247 21.03 7.06 15.90
N THR A 248 20.49 7.68 16.94
CA THR A 248 20.72 7.27 18.33
C THR A 248 19.60 6.35 18.80
N PRO A 249 19.88 5.08 19.13
CA PRO A 249 18.88 4.17 19.68
C PRO A 249 18.54 4.50 21.13
N ASN A 250 17.25 4.46 21.46
CA ASN A 250 16.79 4.49 22.83
C ASN A 250 16.86 3.09 23.44
N TYR A 251 17.56 2.97 24.56
CA TYR A 251 17.78 1.71 25.27
C TYR A 251 16.56 1.32 26.14
N LYS A 252 16.15 0.05 26.05
CA LYS A 252 15.16 -0.55 26.96
C LYS A 252 15.46 -2.04 27.19
N GLY A 253 16.48 -2.34 28.00
CA GLY A 253 16.88 -3.71 28.29
C GLY A 253 17.60 -4.35 27.09
N LEU A 254 17.17 -5.53 26.64
CA LEU A 254 17.75 -6.16 25.44
C LEU A 254 17.26 -5.56 24.12
N HIS A 255 16.39 -4.56 24.18
CA HIS A 255 15.79 -3.90 23.01
C HIS A 255 16.29 -2.47 22.86
N TYR A 256 16.61 -2.11 21.63
CA TYR A 256 17.03 -0.79 21.20
C TYR A 256 16.05 -0.25 20.18
N LYS A 257 15.42 0.89 20.48
CA LYS A 257 14.36 1.47 19.63
C LYS A 257 14.81 2.77 19.00
N ILE A 258 14.59 2.90 17.70
CA ILE A 258 14.78 4.16 16.97
C ILE A 258 13.42 4.58 16.44
N ASN A 259 13.00 5.78 16.81
CA ASN A 259 11.85 6.43 16.20
C ASN A 259 12.36 7.42 15.16
N TRP A 260 11.88 7.28 13.94
CA TRP A 260 12.26 8.13 12.82
C TRP A 260 11.03 8.46 11.98
N THR A 261 10.97 9.70 11.52
CA THR A 261 9.86 10.21 10.72
C THR A 261 10.45 10.80 9.43
N PRO A 262 10.17 10.22 8.25
CA PRO A 262 10.70 10.74 7.01
C PRO A 262 10.00 12.04 6.62
N THR A 263 10.78 13.03 6.19
CA THR A 263 10.27 14.35 5.75
C THR A 263 10.29 14.53 4.23
N LYS A 264 10.96 13.64 3.49
CA LYS A 264 11.08 13.73 2.03
C LYS A 264 10.75 12.41 1.35
N VAL A 265 10.18 12.48 0.15
CA VAL A 265 10.04 11.32 -0.72
C VAL A 265 11.37 10.87 -1.28
N GLY A 266 11.53 9.58 -1.53
CA GLY A 266 12.75 9.03 -2.12
C GLY A 266 12.98 7.58 -1.72
N GLN A 267 14.11 7.05 -2.17
CA GLN A 267 14.63 5.81 -1.63
C GLN A 267 15.50 6.08 -0.42
N TYR A 268 15.31 5.22 0.59
CA TYR A 268 16.03 5.28 1.83
C TYR A 268 16.70 3.94 2.10
N GLU A 269 17.85 4.00 2.75
CA GLU A 269 18.64 2.86 3.13
C GLU A 269 18.86 2.89 4.64
N LEU A 270 18.41 1.84 5.31
CA LEU A 270 18.73 1.54 6.71
C LEU A 270 19.96 0.63 6.73
N GLU A 271 20.97 1.06 7.46
CA GLU A 271 22.14 0.26 7.82
C GLU A 271 22.18 0.12 9.34
N ALA A 272 22.34 -1.08 9.88
CA ALA A 272 22.51 -1.30 11.31
C ALA A 272 23.58 -2.36 11.57
N ASN A 273 24.46 -2.13 12.54
CA ASN A 273 25.37 -3.15 13.05
C ASN A 273 25.04 -3.43 14.52
N ILE A 274 24.94 -4.72 14.90
CA ILE A 274 24.78 -5.17 16.30
C ILE A 274 25.84 -6.24 16.56
N GLY A 275 26.91 -5.89 17.26
CA GLY A 275 28.05 -6.80 17.40
C GLY A 275 28.64 -7.12 16.02
N GLU A 276 28.57 -8.40 15.61
CA GLU A 276 29.02 -8.87 14.29
C GLU A 276 27.91 -8.88 13.23
N ASP A 277 26.64 -8.72 13.64
CA ASP A 277 25.50 -8.75 12.74
C ASP A 277 25.37 -7.43 11.97
N TYR A 278 25.30 -7.51 10.64
CA TYR A 278 25.04 -6.38 9.76
C TYR A 278 23.69 -6.50 9.07
N ILE A 279 22.89 -5.44 9.17
CA ILE A 279 21.57 -5.32 8.55
C ILE A 279 21.61 -4.17 7.55
N ARG A 280 21.33 -4.47 6.29
CA ARG A 280 21.14 -3.47 5.23
C ARG A 280 19.77 -3.65 4.58
N ARG A 281 18.96 -2.60 4.55
CA ARG A 281 17.61 -2.63 3.97
C ARG A 281 17.28 -1.33 3.25
N SER A 282 16.87 -1.43 2.00
CA SER A 282 16.28 -0.30 1.27
C SER A 282 14.76 -0.29 1.40
N PHE A 283 14.16 0.90 1.50
CA PHE A 283 12.72 1.09 1.52
C PHE A 283 12.35 2.43 0.87
N LYS A 284 11.12 2.52 0.37
CA LYS A 284 10.63 3.71 -0.33
C LYS A 284 9.77 4.58 0.56
N VAL A 285 10.02 5.88 0.54
CA VAL A 285 9.10 6.87 1.10
C VAL A 285 8.35 7.55 -0.03
N ILE A 286 7.03 7.48 0.02
CA ILE A 286 6.14 8.10 -0.97
C ILE A 286 5.22 9.13 -0.30
N LYS A 287 4.62 10.02 -1.10
CA LYS A 287 3.52 10.84 -0.61
C LYS A 287 2.28 9.95 -0.44
N PRO A 288 1.52 10.12 0.65
CA PRO A 288 0.21 9.49 0.76
C PRO A 288 -0.75 10.11 -0.27
N SER A 289 -1.85 9.41 -0.56
CA SER A 289 -2.89 9.90 -1.47
C SER A 289 -4.21 10.08 -0.73
N LEU A 290 -4.86 11.23 -0.91
CA LEU A 290 -6.20 11.50 -0.40
C LEU A 290 -7.23 10.77 -1.27
N ARG A 291 -7.73 9.64 -0.75
CA ARG A 291 -8.75 8.82 -1.42
C ARG A 291 -10.02 8.78 -0.59
N PHE A 292 -11.14 8.75 -1.32
CA PHE A 292 -12.47 8.54 -0.77
C PHE A 292 -12.94 7.16 -1.23
N LEU A 293 -13.69 6.46 -0.39
CA LEU A 293 -14.21 5.13 -0.71
C LEU A 293 -15.42 5.18 -1.66
N GLU A 294 -16.11 6.32 -1.70
CA GLU A 294 -17.24 6.58 -2.58
C GLU A 294 -16.80 6.73 -4.06
N ASN A 295 -17.66 6.30 -4.98
CA ASN A 295 -17.38 6.38 -6.42
C ASN A 295 -17.48 7.83 -6.93
N GLU A 296 -16.66 8.19 -7.93
CA GLU A 296 -16.63 9.56 -8.48
C GLU A 296 -17.97 10.02 -9.07
N GLN A 297 -18.82 9.09 -9.50
CA GLN A 297 -20.15 9.38 -10.04
C GLN A 297 -21.16 9.82 -8.96
N GLU A 298 -20.86 9.58 -7.68
CA GLU A 298 -21.74 9.88 -6.53
C GLU A 298 -21.35 11.18 -5.81
N LEU A 299 -20.25 11.83 -6.21
CA LEU A 299 -19.70 13.02 -5.56
C LEU A 299 -20.34 14.32 -6.06
N ALA A 300 -21.64 14.51 -5.79
CA ALA A 300 -22.30 15.79 -6.01
C ALA A 300 -22.23 16.67 -4.76
N ALA A 301 -21.33 17.65 -4.74
CA ALA A 301 -21.27 18.65 -3.68
C ALA A 301 -22.21 19.83 -3.98
N TYR A 302 -23.05 20.19 -3.00
CA TYR A 302 -23.98 21.31 -3.11
C TYR A 302 -23.65 22.39 -2.08
N ILE A 303 -23.77 23.66 -2.49
CA ILE A 303 -23.44 24.79 -1.61
C ILE A 303 -24.31 24.78 -0.35
N GLY A 304 -23.69 24.85 0.81
CA GLY A 304 -24.33 24.88 2.12
C GLY A 304 -24.90 23.54 2.59
N GLU A 305 -24.79 22.48 1.79
CA GLU A 305 -25.22 21.13 2.17
C GLU A 305 -24.00 20.27 2.53
N PRO A 306 -24.01 19.61 3.70
CA PRO A 306 -22.90 18.75 4.09
C PRO A 306 -22.87 17.48 3.24
N LEU A 307 -21.76 17.27 2.53
CA LEU A 307 -21.44 16.01 1.86
C LEU A 307 -20.56 15.17 2.79
N SER A 308 -21.02 13.99 3.17
CA SER A 308 -20.26 13.04 3.98
C SER A 308 -19.44 12.12 3.09
N LEU A 309 -18.12 12.08 3.27
CA LEU A 309 -17.21 11.19 2.53
C LEU A 309 -16.30 10.41 3.49
N THR A 310 -16.11 9.13 3.19
CA THR A 310 -15.24 8.25 3.97
C THR A 310 -13.83 8.29 3.41
N VAL A 311 -12.86 8.74 4.22
CA VAL A 311 -11.45 8.74 3.83
C VAL A 311 -10.89 7.33 3.94
N ASP A 312 -10.20 6.88 2.91
CA ASP A 312 -9.38 5.65 3.00
C ASP A 312 -8.15 5.93 3.88
N LEU A 313 -8.28 5.61 5.16
CA LEU A 313 -7.21 5.78 6.15
C LEU A 313 -6.19 4.64 6.11
N ASN A 314 -6.31 3.66 5.20
CA ASN A 314 -5.45 2.50 5.20
C ASN A 314 -3.97 2.90 5.00
N GLY A 315 -3.16 2.68 6.03
CA GLY A 315 -1.75 3.09 6.07
C GLY A 315 -1.49 4.55 6.46
N LEU A 316 -2.52 5.39 6.60
CA LEU A 316 -2.39 6.80 7.05
C LEU A 316 -2.48 6.96 8.57
N GLU A 317 -2.95 5.95 9.30
CA GLU A 317 -3.14 5.96 10.76
C GLU A 317 -1.86 6.30 11.55
N ARG A 318 -0.70 6.09 10.95
CA ARG A 318 0.62 6.32 11.57
C ARG A 318 1.21 7.69 11.25
N ILE A 319 0.52 8.52 10.48
CA ILE A 319 0.93 9.89 10.18
C ILE A 319 0.47 10.80 11.33
N ARG A 320 1.40 11.48 11.99
CA ARG A 320 1.08 12.38 13.11
C ARG A 320 0.32 13.62 12.64
N ASN A 321 -0.60 14.09 13.49
CA ASN A 321 -1.31 15.37 13.32
C ASN A 321 -1.95 15.51 11.93
N LEU A 322 -2.51 14.41 11.41
CA LEU A 322 -3.22 14.41 10.15
C LEU A 322 -4.47 15.30 10.28
N SER A 323 -4.60 16.26 9.39
CA SER A 323 -5.70 17.22 9.35
C SER A 323 -6.15 17.46 7.91
N PHE A 324 -7.39 17.90 7.77
CA PHE A 324 -8.00 18.18 6.48
C PHE A 324 -8.51 19.61 6.49
N THR A 325 -8.15 20.39 5.48
CA THR A 325 -8.55 21.79 5.34
C THR A 325 -9.03 22.04 3.92
N SER A 326 -9.81 23.09 3.72
CA SER A 326 -10.26 23.49 2.38
C SER A 326 -10.20 25.00 2.21
N ASN A 327 -10.01 25.44 0.97
CA ASN A 327 -10.03 26.85 0.60
C ASN A 327 -11.43 27.38 0.25
N GLY A 328 -12.45 26.52 0.19
CA GLY A 328 -13.81 26.88 -0.24
C GLY A 328 -14.93 26.07 0.40
N ALA A 329 -14.61 25.29 1.44
CA ALA A 329 -15.58 24.49 2.18
C ALA A 329 -15.18 24.40 3.66
N ASP A 330 -16.17 24.31 4.54
CA ASP A 330 -15.94 23.91 5.92
C ASP A 330 -15.78 22.39 5.98
N ILE A 331 -14.80 21.94 6.77
CA ILE A 331 -14.45 20.52 6.91
C ILE A 331 -14.57 20.14 8.38
N GLU A 332 -15.46 19.20 8.69
CA GLU A 332 -15.48 18.50 9.98
C GLU A 332 -14.98 17.07 9.80
N ASN A 333 -13.99 16.65 10.58
CA ASN A 333 -13.54 15.26 10.59
C ASN A 333 -14.11 14.53 11.82
N LYS A 334 -14.90 13.48 11.57
CA LYS A 334 -15.47 12.60 12.59
C LYS A 334 -14.98 11.18 12.34
N ASN A 335 -13.90 10.78 13.00
CA ASN A 335 -13.36 9.42 12.97
C ASN A 335 -13.11 8.84 11.55
N GLY A 336 -12.57 9.63 10.63
CA GLY A 336 -12.27 9.19 9.25
C GLY A 336 -13.38 9.48 8.24
N GLU A 337 -14.51 10.02 8.70
CA GLU A 337 -15.55 10.59 7.86
C GLU A 337 -15.37 12.12 7.79
N LEU A 338 -15.24 12.66 6.58
CA LEU A 338 -15.18 14.10 6.34
C LEU A 338 -16.56 14.61 5.95
N LEU A 339 -17.11 15.50 6.78
CA LEU A 339 -18.27 16.30 6.46
C LEU A 339 -17.80 17.58 5.76
N ILE A 340 -18.07 17.69 4.47
CA ILE A 340 -17.59 18.77 3.61
C ILE A 340 -18.79 19.67 3.26
N THR A 341 -18.76 20.92 3.70
CA THR A 341 -19.84 21.89 3.42
C THR A 341 -19.29 23.03 2.53
N PRO A 342 -19.50 22.98 1.20
CA PRO A 342 -19.01 24.03 0.30
C PRO A 342 -19.70 25.36 0.57
N GLN A 343 -18.92 26.44 0.56
CA GLN A 343 -19.41 27.79 0.85
C GLN A 343 -19.73 28.60 -0.42
N VAL A 344 -19.10 28.25 -1.55
CA VAL A 344 -19.20 29.02 -2.80
C VAL A 344 -19.35 28.08 -4.00
N GLU A 345 -19.99 28.57 -5.05
CA GLU A 345 -20.10 27.85 -6.32
C GLU A 345 -18.74 27.75 -7.03
N GLY A 346 -18.45 26.58 -7.60
CA GLY A 346 -17.26 26.35 -8.40
C GLY A 346 -16.29 25.33 -7.79
N ARG A 347 -15.05 25.35 -8.29
CA ARG A 347 -14.02 24.40 -7.87
C ARG A 347 -13.43 24.82 -6.53
N PHE A 348 -13.34 23.88 -5.61
CA PHE A 348 -12.61 24.03 -4.35
C PHE A 348 -11.65 22.87 -4.17
N THR A 349 -10.73 22.98 -3.22
CA THR A 349 -9.69 21.98 -2.99
C THR A 349 -9.67 21.59 -1.51
N ILE A 350 -9.68 20.27 -1.28
CA ILE A 350 -9.43 19.68 0.02
C ILE A 350 -7.95 19.33 0.09
N GLU A 351 -7.27 19.84 1.10
CA GLU A 351 -5.87 19.56 1.39
C GLU A 351 -5.77 18.59 2.57
N MET A 352 -5.01 17.51 2.38
CA MET A 352 -4.57 16.64 3.46
C MET A 352 -3.23 17.16 3.98
N ARG A 353 -3.17 17.49 5.27
CA ARG A 353 -2.02 18.12 5.91
C ARG A 353 -1.50 17.32 7.10
N SER A 354 -0.18 17.38 7.31
CA SER A 354 0.47 16.92 8.54
C SER A 354 1.50 17.96 8.97
N ASN A 355 1.46 18.35 10.25
CA ASN A 355 2.37 19.35 10.82
C ASN A 355 2.46 20.66 10.00
N GLY A 356 1.38 21.05 9.32
CA GLY A 356 1.30 22.25 8.49
C GLY A 356 1.74 22.08 7.02
N GLU A 357 2.35 20.95 6.65
CA GLU A 357 2.70 20.65 5.25
C GLU A 357 1.57 19.95 4.51
N ILE A 358 1.39 20.30 3.22
CA ILE A 358 0.42 19.66 2.33
C ILE A 358 1.01 18.33 1.84
N LEU A 359 0.40 17.23 2.26
CA LEU A 359 0.78 15.88 1.87
C LEU A 359 0.15 15.50 0.51
N ASP A 360 -1.13 15.80 0.33
CA ASP A 360 -1.85 15.63 -0.92
C ASP A 360 -3.05 16.59 -0.98
N ASN A 361 -3.65 16.73 -2.15
CA ASN A 361 -4.88 17.48 -2.32
C ASN A 361 -5.85 16.82 -3.31
N ARG A 362 -7.15 17.12 -3.13
CA ARG A 362 -8.19 16.68 -4.04
C ARG A 362 -9.09 17.84 -4.42
N SER A 363 -9.26 18.05 -5.72
CA SER A 363 -10.17 19.03 -6.26
C SER A 363 -11.58 18.49 -6.30
N MET A 364 -12.54 19.32 -5.93
CA MET A 364 -13.97 19.06 -6.00
C MET A 364 -14.69 20.23 -6.65
N PHE A 365 -15.93 20.00 -7.09
CA PHE A 365 -16.77 21.03 -7.68
C PHE A 365 -18.09 21.12 -6.93
N ALA A 366 -18.39 22.31 -6.41
CA ALA A 366 -19.67 22.62 -5.78
C ALA A 366 -20.59 23.29 -6.80
N ARG A 367 -21.82 22.81 -6.88
CA ARG A 367 -22.88 23.45 -7.66
C ARG A 367 -23.97 23.98 -6.73
N LYS A 368 -24.76 24.93 -7.21
CA LYS A 368 -26.01 25.27 -6.52
C LYS A 368 -26.93 24.04 -6.51
N GLY A 369 -27.52 23.78 -5.35
CA GLY A 369 -28.61 22.79 -5.21
C GLY A 369 -29.78 23.13 -6.14
N GLN A 370 -30.65 22.15 -6.35
CA GLN A 370 -31.93 22.47 -6.99
C GLN A 370 -32.70 23.46 -6.10
N ALA A 371 -33.22 24.52 -6.72
CA ALA A 371 -34.08 25.47 -6.03
C ALA A 371 -35.22 24.70 -5.35
N PRO A 372 -35.49 24.90 -4.04
CA PRO A 372 -36.50 24.13 -3.36
C PRO A 372 -37.84 24.26 -4.06
N GLU A 373 -38.53 23.13 -4.24
CA GLU A 373 -39.84 23.14 -4.88
C GLU A 373 -40.84 23.91 -4.00
N VAL A 374 -41.60 24.79 -4.65
CA VAL A 374 -42.64 25.61 -4.01
C VAL A 374 -43.97 25.23 -4.63
N VAL A 375 -45.00 25.14 -3.78
CA VAL A 375 -46.35 24.76 -4.17
C VAL A 375 -47.37 25.78 -3.68
N LEU A 376 -48.49 25.84 -4.38
CA LEU A 376 -49.68 26.56 -3.93
C LEU A 376 -50.46 25.69 -2.97
N LYS A 377 -50.84 26.24 -1.82
CA LYS A 377 -51.64 25.54 -0.81
C LYS A 377 -52.90 26.30 -0.44
N ASP A 378 -53.98 25.57 -0.18
CA ASP A 378 -55.22 26.11 0.35
C ASP A 378 -55.13 26.46 1.85
N VAL A 379 -56.24 26.88 2.44
CA VAL A 379 -56.35 27.23 3.86
C VAL A 379 -56.17 26.03 4.79
N ALA A 380 -56.40 24.80 4.29
CA ALA A 380 -56.17 23.55 5.02
C ALA A 380 -54.73 23.04 4.87
N GLY A 381 -53.88 23.73 4.10
CA GLY A 381 -52.49 23.36 3.85
C GLY A 381 -52.30 22.29 2.78
N GLN A 382 -53.34 21.95 2.01
CA GLN A 382 -53.25 20.97 0.93
C GLN A 382 -52.82 21.64 -0.38
N LYS A 383 -51.98 20.94 -1.17
CA LYS A 383 -51.57 21.39 -2.51
C LYS A 383 -52.80 21.58 -3.39
N THR A 384 -52.91 22.72 -4.05
CA THR A 384 -54.13 23.09 -4.78
C THR A 384 -53.83 23.97 -6.00
N GLU A 385 -54.86 24.21 -6.80
CA GLU A 385 -54.83 25.14 -7.93
C GLU A 385 -54.89 26.60 -7.47
N PHE A 386 -54.42 27.52 -8.31
CA PHE A 386 -54.30 28.93 -7.96
C PHE A 386 -55.61 29.54 -7.45
N ALA A 387 -56.74 29.24 -8.09
CA ALA A 387 -58.06 29.74 -7.72
C ALA A 387 -58.46 29.44 -6.26
N LYS A 388 -57.99 28.33 -5.70
CA LYS A 388 -58.31 27.89 -4.32
C LYS A 388 -57.15 28.10 -3.34
N ALA A 389 -56.00 28.53 -3.84
CA ALA A 389 -54.82 28.72 -3.02
C ALA A 389 -55.02 29.83 -1.96
N HIS A 390 -54.20 29.82 -0.94
CA HIS A 390 -54.14 30.86 0.09
C HIS A 390 -52.70 31.38 0.22
N CYS A 391 -51.70 30.54 -0.06
CA CYS A 391 -50.30 30.90 0.02
C CYS A 391 -49.41 30.05 -0.88
N LEU A 392 -48.18 30.52 -1.07
CA LEU A 392 -47.05 29.70 -1.54
C LEU A 392 -46.32 29.12 -0.33
N GLU A 393 -45.96 27.85 -0.39
CA GLU A 393 -45.11 27.20 0.61
C GLU A 393 -44.10 26.28 -0.05
N SER A 394 -42.94 26.09 0.60
CA SER A 394 -42.04 25.02 0.18
C SER A 394 -42.66 23.65 0.49
N LEU A 395 -42.37 22.67 -0.36
CA LEU A 395 -42.61 21.26 -0.05
C LEU A 395 -41.77 20.78 1.14
N SER A 396 -40.60 21.38 1.35
CA SER A 396 -39.75 21.09 2.49
C SER A 396 -40.18 21.89 3.72
N ALA A 397 -40.38 21.21 4.85
CA ALA A 397 -40.69 21.85 6.12
C ALA A 397 -39.56 22.76 6.65
N ASN A 398 -38.34 22.61 6.12
CA ASN A 398 -37.19 23.40 6.52
C ASN A 398 -37.17 24.80 5.90
N TRP A 399 -38.03 25.08 4.93
CA TRP A 399 -38.02 26.33 4.17
C TRP A 399 -39.37 27.03 4.20
N GLN A 400 -39.38 28.28 4.64
CA GLN A 400 -40.56 29.12 4.67
C GLN A 400 -40.49 30.20 3.59
N VAL A 401 -41.53 30.36 2.79
CA VAL A 401 -41.66 31.47 1.84
C VAL A 401 -41.80 32.79 2.61
N VAL A 402 -40.99 33.77 2.27
CA VAL A 402 -41.02 35.11 2.88
C VAL A 402 -41.66 36.12 1.92
N ASN A 403 -41.24 36.12 0.67
CA ASN A 403 -41.74 37.00 -0.37
C ASN A 403 -41.56 36.36 -1.75
N PHE A 404 -42.25 36.91 -2.74
CA PHE A 404 -42.16 36.47 -4.13
C PHE A 404 -42.70 37.60 -5.03
N ASN A 405 -42.46 37.47 -6.34
CA ASN A 405 -43.16 38.27 -7.33
C ASN A 405 -44.16 37.40 -8.09
N MET A 406 -45.23 38.05 -8.53
CA MET A 406 -46.18 37.49 -9.49
C MET A 406 -46.12 38.32 -10.76
N THR A 407 -45.78 37.68 -11.87
CA THR A 407 -45.74 38.26 -13.20
C THR A 407 -46.91 37.72 -14.01
N LEU A 408 -47.76 38.60 -14.54
CA LEU A 408 -48.82 38.28 -15.48
C LEU A 408 -48.36 38.68 -16.89
N ILE A 409 -48.36 37.72 -17.80
CA ILE A 409 -48.15 37.92 -19.23
C ILE A 409 -49.49 37.71 -19.93
N ARG A 410 -50.00 38.74 -20.58
CA ARG A 410 -51.27 38.68 -21.34
C ARG A 410 -51.04 38.14 -22.76
N PRO A 411 -52.10 37.69 -23.46
CA PRO A 411 -52.00 37.19 -24.83
C PRO A 411 -51.42 38.20 -25.84
N ASP A 412 -51.58 39.49 -25.57
CA ASP A 412 -51.02 40.58 -26.37
C ASP A 412 -49.51 40.83 -26.10
N GLY A 413 -48.90 40.06 -25.19
CA GLY A 413 -47.51 40.19 -24.80
C GLY A 413 -47.26 41.25 -23.71
N THR A 414 -48.28 41.95 -23.22
CA THR A 414 -48.11 42.93 -22.14
C THR A 414 -47.80 42.22 -20.81
N ILE A 415 -46.84 42.79 -20.07
CA ILE A 415 -46.34 42.22 -18.81
C ILE A 415 -46.69 43.16 -17.66
N SER A 416 -47.24 42.60 -16.58
CA SER A 416 -47.42 43.31 -15.31
C SER A 416 -46.84 42.49 -14.16
N LYS A 417 -45.98 43.09 -13.33
CA LYS A 417 -45.29 42.43 -12.22
C LYS A 417 -45.69 43.06 -10.89
N THR A 418 -46.05 42.22 -9.91
CA THR A 418 -46.49 42.63 -8.58
C THR A 418 -45.69 41.89 -7.52
N LYS A 419 -45.13 42.61 -6.56
CA LYS A 419 -44.32 42.03 -5.47
C LYS A 419 -45.17 41.76 -4.24
N SER A 420 -45.21 40.51 -3.79
CA SER A 420 -45.76 40.14 -2.49
C SER A 420 -44.69 40.19 -1.42
N ARG A 421 -44.96 40.85 -0.29
CA ARG A 421 -44.06 40.90 0.88
C ARG A 421 -44.29 39.77 1.88
N THR A 422 -45.20 38.86 1.60
CA THR A 422 -45.55 37.71 2.46
C THR A 422 -45.76 36.46 1.62
N ARG A 423 -45.81 35.28 2.23
CA ARG A 423 -46.21 34.03 1.54
C ARG A 423 -47.66 34.01 1.04
N PHE A 424 -48.52 34.88 1.56
CA PHE A 424 -49.96 34.83 1.31
C PHE A 424 -50.36 35.49 -0.01
N LEU A 425 -51.36 34.92 -0.66
CA LEU A 425 -52.00 35.42 -1.86
C LEU A 425 -53.06 36.46 -1.49
N ARG A 426 -52.64 37.70 -1.28
CA ARG A 426 -53.49 38.81 -0.84
C ARG A 426 -54.43 39.30 -1.96
N ASN A 427 -55.43 40.10 -1.56
CA ASN A 427 -56.48 40.62 -2.45
C ASN A 427 -55.95 41.26 -3.74
N GLU A 428 -54.84 41.99 -3.69
CA GLU A 428 -54.23 42.61 -4.88
C GLU A 428 -53.87 41.57 -5.97
N LEU A 429 -53.28 40.44 -5.56
CA LEU A 429 -52.92 39.35 -6.48
C LEU A 429 -54.18 38.66 -7.02
N ARG A 430 -55.21 38.54 -6.18
CA ARG A 430 -56.52 37.99 -6.56
C ARG A 430 -57.26 38.88 -7.56
N SER A 431 -57.18 40.20 -7.40
CA SER A 431 -57.73 41.15 -8.37
C SER A 431 -57.03 41.04 -9.72
N ILE A 432 -55.70 40.88 -9.73
CA ILE A 432 -54.92 40.69 -10.95
C ILE A 432 -55.33 39.39 -11.65
N GLU A 433 -55.42 38.28 -10.92
CA GLU A 433 -55.91 36.99 -11.44
C GLU A 433 -57.31 37.12 -12.05
N ALA A 434 -58.25 37.71 -11.33
CA ALA A 434 -59.62 37.87 -11.77
C ALA A 434 -59.70 38.70 -13.06
N SER A 435 -58.87 39.74 -13.17
CA SER A 435 -58.78 40.62 -14.35
C SER A 435 -58.01 40.03 -15.53
N ALA A 436 -57.30 38.90 -15.35
CA ALA A 436 -56.49 38.31 -16.41
C ALA A 436 -57.38 37.65 -17.48
N PRO A 437 -57.22 38.00 -18.78
CA PRO A 437 -57.95 37.37 -19.87
C PRO A 437 -57.53 35.91 -20.08
N ALA A 438 -58.39 35.10 -20.72
CA ALA A 438 -58.05 33.73 -21.10
C ALA A 438 -56.84 33.70 -22.06
N GLY A 439 -55.97 32.70 -21.91
CA GLY A 439 -54.69 32.60 -22.62
C GLY A 439 -53.54 33.38 -21.96
N SER A 440 -53.75 33.96 -20.77
CA SER A 440 -52.68 34.60 -20.01
C SER A 440 -51.82 33.58 -19.26
N THR A 441 -50.55 33.92 -19.00
CA THR A 441 -49.64 33.14 -18.16
C THR A 441 -49.30 33.91 -16.89
N LEU A 442 -49.51 33.28 -15.75
CA LEU A 442 -49.09 33.75 -14.44
C LEU A 442 -47.80 33.02 -14.04
N ILE A 443 -46.81 33.79 -13.58
CA ILE A 443 -45.51 33.29 -13.15
C ILE A 443 -45.25 33.76 -11.74
N PHE A 444 -45.01 32.84 -10.82
CA PHE A 444 -44.45 33.13 -9.51
C PHE A 444 -42.95 32.94 -9.58
N ASP A 445 -42.20 34.03 -9.48
CA ASP A 445 -40.74 34.02 -9.55
C ASP A 445 -40.14 34.85 -8.41
N GLU A 446 -38.81 34.83 -8.33
CA GLU A 446 -38.06 35.46 -7.23
C GLU A 446 -38.60 35.07 -5.83
N ILE A 447 -39.01 33.80 -5.66
CA ILE A 447 -39.59 33.29 -4.42
C ILE A 447 -38.47 33.16 -3.38
N ARG A 448 -38.40 34.08 -2.43
CA ARG A 448 -37.39 34.05 -1.36
C ARG A 448 -37.85 33.11 -0.24
N LEU A 449 -37.01 32.15 0.08
CA LEU A 449 -37.18 31.20 1.17
C LEU A 449 -36.23 31.54 2.32
N LEU A 450 -36.71 31.39 3.55
CA LEU A 450 -35.93 31.46 4.78
C LEU A 450 -35.91 30.07 5.42
N ASN A 451 -34.74 29.61 5.81
CA ASN A 451 -34.59 28.32 6.47
C ASN A 451 -35.16 28.38 7.90
N SER A 452 -35.58 27.24 8.46
CA SER A 452 -36.03 27.11 9.84
C SER A 452 -34.99 27.55 10.88
N ASN A 453 -33.70 27.60 10.51
CA ASN A 453 -32.64 28.17 11.34
C ASN A 453 -32.69 29.71 11.49
N GLY A 454 -33.53 30.41 10.70
CA GLY A 454 -33.74 31.85 10.76
C GLY A 454 -32.65 32.72 10.13
N THR A 455 -31.57 32.14 9.59
CA THR A 455 -30.43 32.89 9.03
C THR A 455 -30.21 32.64 7.55
N SER A 456 -30.40 31.41 7.09
CA SER A 456 -30.09 31.03 5.70
C SER A 456 -31.24 31.37 4.76
N THR A 457 -30.93 31.99 3.60
CA THR A 457 -31.93 32.27 2.56
C THR A 457 -31.57 31.67 1.22
N THR A 458 -32.57 31.22 0.46
CA THR A 458 -32.40 30.71 -0.90
C THR A 458 -33.58 31.14 -1.80
N MET A 459 -33.49 30.84 -3.09
CA MET A 459 -34.55 31.07 -4.06
C MET A 459 -35.28 29.76 -4.35
N GLY A 460 -36.61 29.77 -4.24
CA GLY A 460 -37.48 28.66 -4.60
C GLY A 460 -37.68 28.54 -6.12
N ALA A 461 -38.07 27.35 -6.56
CA ALA A 461 -38.38 27.08 -7.96
C ALA A 461 -39.60 27.91 -8.42
N PRO A 462 -39.55 28.53 -9.61
CA PRO A 462 -40.67 29.30 -10.13
C PRO A 462 -41.87 28.42 -10.47
N ILE A 463 -43.07 28.97 -10.33
CA ILE A 463 -44.34 28.29 -10.66
C ILE A 463 -44.96 28.99 -11.87
N PHE A 464 -45.33 28.23 -12.89
CA PHE A 464 -45.99 28.72 -14.11
C PHE A 464 -47.41 28.18 -14.17
N ILE A 465 -48.37 29.06 -14.48
CA ILE A 465 -49.80 28.73 -14.53
C ILE A 465 -50.40 29.39 -15.77
N GLY A 466 -50.94 28.57 -16.67
CA GLY A 466 -51.76 29.05 -17.79
C GLY A 466 -53.21 29.24 -17.37
N LYS A 467 -53.87 30.28 -17.86
CA LYS A 467 -55.28 30.57 -17.64
C LYS A 467 -56.11 30.37 -18.90
#